data_AF-A0A8J4TC24-F1
#
_entry.id   AF-A0A8J4TC24-F1
#
_cell.length_a   1.000
_cell.length_b   1.000
_cell.length_c   1.000
_cell.angle_alpha   90.00
_cell.angle_beta   90.00
_cell.angle_gamma   90.00
#
_symmetry.space_group_name_H-M   'P 1'
#
loop_
_entity.id
_entity.type
_entity.pdbx_description
1 polymer ?
#
loop_
_entity_poly.entity_id
_entity_poly.type
_entity_poly.pdbx_seq_one_letter_code
_entity_poly.pdbx_strand_id
1 'polypeptide(L)'
;MFTNKSNKFKIEAGIREGDTEKFENEIKNMTPEEIISAYKLGEVADYESLLKTEKPTPRVVEADHIPPKSCLKDLHGLINTNPEIKDLLQTKNKALYNLVMGMKNDQNGRHKVCMNALYWDHQSALTSGSSLESQACRELLTRTFANGDVEKAIKLSLIMAHPECSDRIRDSLGIQNHLNTQNPGLEAAGIKKYYKNGFLGVLHEYNKRGVLDQNQRDRLENSVQSFL
;
A
#
# COMPACT_ATOMS: atom_id res chain seq x y z
N MET A 1 -35.29 19.67 6.53
CA MET A 1 -34.58 18.45 6.95
C MET A 1 -34.36 17.57 5.74
N PHE A 2 -33.16 17.57 5.16
CA PHE A 2 -32.80 16.66 4.08
C PHE A 2 -32.07 15.47 4.70
N THR A 3 -32.78 14.34 4.82
CA THR A 3 -32.16 13.05 5.14
C THR A 3 -31.39 12.59 3.91
N ASN A 4 -30.07 12.68 3.96
CA ASN A 4 -29.20 12.21 2.89
C ASN A 4 -29.20 10.67 2.92
N LYS A 5 -30.04 10.06 2.08
CA LYS A 5 -30.03 8.63 1.80
C LYS A 5 -28.86 8.34 0.84
N SER A 6 -27.67 8.09 1.37
CA SER A 6 -26.54 7.60 0.57
C SER A 6 -25.91 6.34 1.19
N ASN A 7 -26.70 5.29 1.40
CA ASN A 7 -26.19 3.94 1.67
C ASN A 7 -26.32 3.07 0.42
N LYS A 8 -25.57 3.39 -0.65
CA LYS A 8 -25.52 2.55 -1.87
C LYS A 8 -24.13 2.14 -2.33
N PHE A 9 -23.13 2.25 -1.46
CA PHE A 9 -21.87 1.53 -1.65
C PHE A 9 -21.62 0.74 -0.37
N LYS A 10 -21.69 -0.59 -0.50
CA LYS A 10 -21.20 -1.54 0.48
C LYS A 10 -19.72 -1.18 0.69
N ILE A 11 -19.38 -0.55 1.81
CA ILE A 11 -17.98 -0.36 2.18
C ILE A 11 -17.47 -1.77 2.55
N GLU A 12 -16.77 -2.41 1.63
CA GLU A 12 -16.15 -3.73 1.85
C GLU A 12 -14.88 -3.64 2.71
N ALA A 13 -14.38 -2.42 2.96
CA ALA A 13 -13.21 -2.15 3.78
C ALA A 13 -13.59 -1.81 5.24
N GLY A 14 -12.71 -2.16 6.17
CA GLY A 14 -12.88 -1.83 7.59
C GLY A 14 -13.39 -2.96 8.47
N ILE A 15 -12.91 -2.90 9.70
CA ILE A 15 -13.22 -3.78 10.81
C ILE A 15 -14.65 -3.53 11.29
N ARG A 16 -15.39 -4.59 11.53
CA ARG A 16 -16.70 -4.55 12.18
C ARG A 16 -16.57 -4.79 13.67
N GLU A 17 -17.62 -4.44 14.40
CA GLU A 17 -17.77 -4.87 15.79
C GLU A 17 -17.59 -6.39 15.90
N GLY A 18 -16.71 -6.82 16.82
CA GLY A 18 -16.36 -8.22 17.04
C GLY A 18 -15.24 -8.79 16.15
N ASP A 19 -14.83 -8.13 15.06
CA ASP A 19 -13.73 -8.64 14.21
C ASP A 19 -12.39 -8.62 14.95
N THR A 20 -12.14 -7.60 15.78
CA THR A 20 -10.94 -7.51 16.63
C THR A 20 -10.89 -8.64 17.66
N GLU A 21 -11.97 -8.81 18.42
CA GLU A 21 -12.07 -9.88 19.43
C GLU A 21 -11.92 -11.27 18.78
N LYS A 22 -12.53 -11.46 17.60
CA LYS A 22 -12.36 -12.70 16.84
C LYS A 22 -10.90 -12.90 16.47
N PHE A 23 -10.22 -11.88 15.93
CA PHE A 23 -8.81 -11.96 15.58
C PHE A 23 -7.95 -12.32 16.79
N GLU A 24 -8.12 -11.63 17.91
CA GLU A 24 -7.39 -11.88 19.17
C GLU A 24 -7.59 -13.32 19.67
N ASN A 25 -8.83 -13.82 19.63
CA ASN A 25 -9.14 -15.19 20.03
C ASN A 25 -8.49 -16.23 19.11
N GLU A 26 -8.48 -16.00 17.79
CA GLU A 26 -7.86 -16.90 16.80
C GLU A 26 -6.34 -16.97 16.99
N ILE A 27 -5.67 -15.85 17.24
CA ILE A 27 -4.20 -15.79 17.32
C ILE A 27 -3.63 -16.10 18.69
N LYS A 28 -4.47 -16.23 19.73
CA LYS A 28 -4.05 -16.29 21.15
C LYS A 28 -2.94 -17.30 21.45
N ASN A 29 -2.89 -18.40 20.71
CA ASN A 29 -1.91 -19.47 20.88
C ASN A 29 -1.01 -19.67 19.64
N MET A 30 -1.02 -18.71 18.71
CA MET A 30 -0.18 -18.74 17.51
C MET A 30 1.12 -17.98 17.74
N THR A 31 2.20 -18.52 17.22
CA THR A 31 3.48 -17.81 17.03
C THR A 31 3.33 -16.72 15.96
N PRO A 32 4.20 -15.69 15.93
CA PRO A 32 4.21 -14.69 14.87
C PRO A 32 4.26 -15.29 13.46
N GLU A 33 5.03 -16.36 13.27
CA GLU A 33 5.12 -17.10 12.00
C GLU A 33 3.79 -17.75 11.60
N GLU A 34 3.09 -18.36 12.54
CA GLU A 34 1.77 -18.96 12.31
C GLU A 34 0.73 -17.89 11.98
N ILE A 35 0.77 -16.74 12.65
CA ILE A 35 -0.12 -15.61 12.34
C ILE A 35 0.14 -15.11 10.91
N ILE A 36 1.41 -14.84 10.56
CA ILE A 36 1.81 -14.38 9.22
C ILE A 36 1.35 -15.37 8.15
N SER A 37 1.52 -16.66 8.39
CA SER A 37 1.11 -17.72 7.47
C SER A 37 -0.42 -17.81 7.34
N ALA A 38 -1.15 -17.89 8.45
CA ALA A 38 -2.60 -18.06 8.48
C ALA A 38 -3.34 -16.89 7.83
N TYR A 39 -2.86 -15.66 8.03
CA TYR A 39 -3.43 -14.44 7.47
C TYR A 39 -2.81 -14.02 6.14
N LYS A 40 -1.81 -14.78 5.66
CA LYS A 40 -1.03 -14.51 4.44
C LYS A 40 -0.47 -13.09 4.40
N LEU A 41 0.05 -12.62 5.52
CA LEU A 41 0.64 -11.29 5.65
C LEU A 41 1.91 -11.19 4.81
N GLY A 42 2.07 -10.08 4.09
CA GLY A 42 3.16 -9.89 3.13
C GLY A 42 2.98 -10.64 1.80
N GLU A 43 1.88 -11.38 1.59
CA GLU A 43 1.58 -11.94 0.27
C GLU A 43 1.34 -10.82 -0.75
N VAL A 44 1.98 -10.92 -1.92
CA VAL A 44 1.91 -9.93 -2.98
C VAL A 44 1.26 -10.54 -4.21
N ALA A 45 0.22 -9.86 -4.71
CA ALA A 45 -0.42 -10.17 -5.98
C ALA A 45 -1.21 -8.97 -6.48
N ASP A 46 -1.92 -9.13 -7.59
CA ASP A 46 -2.95 -8.16 -7.97
C ASP A 46 -4.09 -8.13 -6.95
N TYR A 47 -4.67 -6.95 -6.73
CA TYR A 47 -5.75 -6.72 -5.75
C TYR A 47 -6.87 -7.75 -5.85
N GLU A 48 -7.34 -8.06 -7.06
CA GLU A 48 -8.43 -9.03 -7.26
C GLU A 48 -8.06 -10.45 -6.77
N SER A 49 -6.80 -10.85 -6.92
CA SER A 49 -6.32 -12.15 -6.44
C SER A 49 -6.30 -12.19 -4.91
N LEU A 50 -5.79 -11.14 -4.25
CA LEU A 50 -5.72 -11.07 -2.79
C LEU A 50 -7.09 -11.00 -2.11
N LEU A 51 -8.11 -10.45 -2.80
CA LEU A 51 -9.49 -10.46 -2.33
C LEU A 51 -10.11 -11.86 -2.29
N LYS A 52 -9.69 -12.76 -3.18
CA LYS A 52 -10.18 -14.14 -3.26
C LYS A 52 -9.50 -15.08 -2.26
N THR A 53 -8.42 -14.61 -1.65
CA THR A 53 -7.66 -15.35 -0.65
C THR A 53 -8.49 -15.55 0.63
N GLU A 54 -8.76 -16.80 0.98
CA GLU A 54 -9.36 -17.18 2.26
C GLU A 54 -8.44 -16.84 3.44
N LYS A 55 -9.04 -16.25 4.49
CA LYS A 55 -8.37 -15.81 5.72
C LYS A 55 -9.29 -16.10 6.92
N PRO A 56 -8.78 -16.43 8.12
CA PRO A 56 -9.62 -16.77 9.28
C PRO A 56 -10.59 -15.65 9.66
N THR A 57 -10.10 -14.41 9.61
CA THR A 57 -10.89 -13.19 9.83
C THR A 57 -10.61 -12.22 8.67
N PRO A 58 -11.40 -12.27 7.58
CA PRO A 58 -11.07 -11.56 6.33
C PRO A 58 -10.92 -10.05 6.45
N ARG A 59 -11.62 -9.40 7.40
CA ARG A 59 -11.67 -7.94 7.53
C ARG A 59 -10.49 -7.32 8.26
N VAL A 60 -9.68 -8.12 8.95
CA VAL A 60 -8.47 -7.63 9.62
C VAL A 60 -7.25 -7.62 8.72
N VAL A 61 -7.39 -8.09 7.47
CA VAL A 61 -6.34 -8.02 6.44
C VAL A 61 -6.85 -7.20 5.28
N GLU A 62 -6.10 -6.18 4.91
CA GLU A 62 -6.35 -5.37 3.74
C GLU A 62 -5.30 -5.68 2.68
N ALA A 63 -5.71 -5.65 1.42
CA ALA A 63 -4.79 -5.64 0.30
C ALA A 63 -4.39 -4.18 0.02
N ASP A 64 -3.25 -3.78 0.58
CA ASP A 64 -2.69 -2.44 0.47
C ASP A 64 -2.08 -2.22 -0.91
N HIS A 65 -2.51 -1.17 -1.60
CA HIS A 65 -1.98 -0.76 -2.90
C HIS A 65 -0.66 -0.03 -2.70
N ILE A 66 0.44 -0.58 -3.24
CA ILE A 66 1.77 0.03 -3.14
C ILE A 66 2.30 0.26 -4.57
N PRO A 67 2.29 1.50 -5.11
CA PRO A 67 1.84 2.75 -4.49
C PRO A 67 0.32 2.84 -4.38
N PRO A 68 -0.21 3.80 -3.58
CA PRO A 68 -1.65 3.95 -3.40
C PRO A 68 -2.37 4.17 -4.72
N LYS A 69 -3.53 3.52 -4.89
CA LYS A 69 -4.32 3.61 -6.12
C LYS A 69 -4.67 5.04 -6.51
N SER A 70 -4.87 5.93 -5.54
CA SER A 70 -5.14 7.36 -5.79
C SER A 70 -3.96 8.05 -6.46
N CYS A 71 -2.71 7.72 -6.11
CA CYS A 71 -1.54 8.28 -6.78
C CYS A 71 -1.54 7.92 -8.27
N LEU A 72 -1.91 6.68 -8.60
CA LEU A 72 -2.02 6.25 -10.00
C LEU A 72 -3.17 6.94 -10.73
N LYS A 73 -4.29 7.22 -10.06
CA LYS A 73 -5.40 8.00 -10.62
C LYS A 73 -5.00 9.44 -10.90
N ASP A 74 -4.33 10.08 -9.96
CA ASP A 74 -3.90 11.48 -10.10
C ASP A 74 -2.84 11.60 -11.19
N LEU A 75 -1.90 10.65 -11.26
CA LEU A 75 -0.91 10.58 -12.34
C LEU A 75 -1.57 10.35 -13.70
N HIS A 76 -2.61 9.50 -13.78
CA HIS A 76 -3.40 9.35 -15.00
C HIS A 76 -4.07 10.68 -15.40
N GLY A 77 -4.57 11.45 -14.44
CA GLY A 77 -5.06 12.82 -14.68
C GLY A 77 -3.98 13.70 -15.31
N LEU A 78 -2.80 13.76 -14.68
CA LEU A 78 -1.67 14.57 -15.17
C LEU A 78 -1.22 14.19 -16.58
N ILE A 79 -1.11 12.90 -16.89
CA ILE A 79 -0.74 12.42 -18.23
C ILE A 79 -1.74 12.90 -19.30
N ASN A 80 -3.04 12.94 -18.97
CA ASN A 80 -4.07 13.36 -19.92
C ASN A 80 -4.11 14.88 -20.13
N THR A 81 -3.66 15.67 -19.15
CA THR A 81 -3.67 17.14 -19.23
C THR A 81 -2.32 17.76 -19.58
N ASN A 82 -1.23 16.99 -19.51
CA ASN A 82 0.13 17.48 -19.73
C ASN A 82 0.90 16.58 -20.73
N PRO A 83 1.04 17.01 -22.00
CA PRO A 83 1.78 16.27 -23.03
C PRO A 83 3.25 16.00 -22.67
N GLU A 84 3.93 16.90 -21.94
CA GLU A 84 5.33 16.72 -21.58
C GLU A 84 5.51 15.55 -20.60
N ILE A 85 4.63 15.44 -19.59
CA ILE A 85 4.63 14.31 -18.65
C ILE A 85 4.33 13.01 -19.40
N LYS A 86 3.37 13.04 -20.33
CA LYS A 86 3.05 11.89 -21.17
C LYS A 86 4.26 11.43 -21.96
N ASP A 87 4.89 12.32 -22.73
CA ASP A 87 6.02 11.99 -23.61
C ASP A 87 7.24 11.52 -22.80
N LEU A 88 7.48 12.16 -21.65
CA LEU A 88 8.53 11.77 -20.70
C LEU A 88 8.33 10.33 -20.22
N LEU A 89 7.13 9.97 -19.76
CA LEU A 89 6.85 8.63 -19.24
C LEU A 89 6.84 7.58 -20.34
N GLN A 90 6.28 7.88 -21.52
CA GLN A 90 6.32 6.98 -22.67
C GLN A 90 7.75 6.65 -23.09
N THR A 91 8.66 7.63 -22.98
CA THR A 91 10.07 7.50 -23.38
C THR A 91 10.92 6.84 -22.30
N LYS A 92 10.83 7.30 -21.05
CA LYS A 92 11.69 6.81 -19.96
C LYS A 92 11.21 5.52 -19.33
N ASN A 93 9.90 5.29 -19.24
CA ASN A 93 9.34 4.11 -18.59
C ASN A 93 7.96 3.75 -19.16
N LYS A 94 7.98 3.17 -20.37
CA LYS A 94 6.76 2.75 -21.09
C LYS A 94 5.90 1.77 -20.28
N ALA A 95 6.51 0.93 -19.46
CA ALA A 95 5.79 -0.01 -18.59
C ALA A 95 4.95 0.72 -17.53
N LEU A 96 5.53 1.72 -16.85
CA LEU A 96 4.79 2.57 -15.91
C LEU A 96 3.68 3.34 -16.63
N TYR A 97 3.97 3.93 -17.78
CA TYR A 97 2.95 4.63 -18.58
C TYR A 97 1.75 3.71 -18.88
N ASN A 98 2.00 2.49 -19.38
CA ASN A 98 0.94 1.52 -19.67
C ASN A 98 0.18 1.11 -18.40
N LEU A 99 0.88 0.92 -17.27
CA LEU A 99 0.28 0.60 -15.99
C LEU A 99 -0.69 1.71 -15.55
N VAL A 100 -0.31 2.97 -15.70
CA VAL A 100 -1.14 4.13 -15.32
C VAL A 100 -2.32 4.29 -16.28
N MET A 101 -2.10 4.18 -17.58
CA MET A 101 -3.18 4.27 -18.58
C MET A 101 -4.23 3.16 -18.42
N GLY A 102 -3.82 1.99 -17.90
CA GLY A 102 -4.75 0.93 -17.53
C GLY A 102 -5.79 1.33 -16.48
N MET A 103 -5.54 2.38 -15.68
CA MET A 103 -6.51 2.89 -14.68
C MET A 103 -7.81 3.40 -15.32
N LYS A 104 -7.79 3.78 -16.60
CA LYS A 104 -8.99 4.18 -17.34
C LYS A 104 -10.11 3.14 -17.27
N ASN A 105 -9.73 1.86 -17.35
CA ASN A 105 -10.65 0.73 -17.33
C ASN A 105 -10.64 -0.03 -16.00
N ASP A 106 -9.79 0.39 -15.05
CA ASP A 106 -9.61 -0.25 -13.74
C ASP A 106 -9.63 0.78 -12.62
N GLN A 107 -10.78 1.44 -12.44
CA GLN A 107 -10.94 2.50 -11.44
C GLN A 107 -10.76 2.02 -9.99
N ASN A 108 -10.85 0.71 -9.74
CA ASN A 108 -10.65 0.14 -8.41
C ASN A 108 -9.23 -0.37 -8.18
N GLY A 109 -8.38 -0.38 -9.21
CA GLY A 109 -7.02 -0.91 -9.13
C GLY A 109 -6.97 -2.42 -8.92
N ARG A 110 -7.92 -3.16 -9.51
CA ARG A 110 -8.03 -4.63 -9.44
C ARG A 110 -6.79 -5.37 -9.92
N HIS A 111 -6.07 -4.79 -10.89
CA HIS A 111 -4.86 -5.35 -11.49
C HIS A 111 -3.59 -4.61 -11.04
N LYS A 112 -3.66 -3.91 -9.90
CA LYS A 112 -2.51 -3.21 -9.32
C LYS A 112 -1.89 -4.06 -8.22
N VAL A 113 -0.57 -3.99 -8.16
CA VAL A 113 0.23 -4.68 -7.15
C VAL A 113 -0.25 -4.25 -5.77
N CYS A 114 -0.60 -5.24 -4.97
CA CYS A 114 -1.00 -5.07 -3.60
C CYS A 114 -0.22 -6.02 -2.71
N MET A 115 -0.22 -5.71 -1.42
CA MET A 115 0.32 -6.56 -0.37
C MET A 115 -0.72 -6.76 0.71
N ASN A 116 -0.91 -7.99 1.18
CA ASN A 116 -1.72 -8.23 2.37
C ASN A 116 -1.03 -7.64 3.61
N ALA A 117 -1.68 -6.71 4.28
CA ALA A 117 -1.24 -6.12 5.54
C ALA A 117 -2.36 -6.19 6.57
N LEU A 118 -2.03 -6.20 7.86
CA LEU A 118 -3.05 -6.04 8.89
C LEU A 118 -3.71 -4.67 8.74
N TYR A 119 -5.03 -4.62 8.96
CA TYR A 119 -5.82 -3.40 8.86
C TYR A 119 -5.19 -2.24 9.65
N TRP A 120 -4.83 -2.48 10.91
CA TRP A 120 -4.25 -1.48 11.82
C TRP A 120 -2.91 -0.96 11.30
N ASP A 121 -2.06 -1.84 10.76
CA ASP A 121 -0.76 -1.48 10.22
C ASP A 121 -0.92 -0.61 8.96
N HIS A 122 -1.85 -0.98 8.08
CA HIS A 122 -2.19 -0.19 6.89
C HIS A 122 -2.85 1.15 7.25
N GLN A 123 -3.71 1.23 8.27
CA GLN A 123 -4.28 2.49 8.74
C GLN A 123 -3.22 3.44 9.30
N SER A 124 -2.17 2.91 9.92
CA SER A 124 -1.04 3.68 10.43
C SER A 124 -0.09 4.19 9.33
N ALA A 125 -0.20 3.70 8.10
CA ALA A 125 0.63 4.16 6.99
C ALA A 125 0.35 5.63 6.61
N LEU A 126 1.39 6.39 6.27
CA LEU A 126 1.27 7.76 5.75
C LEU A 126 0.68 7.83 4.34
N THR A 127 0.49 6.70 3.68
CA THR A 127 -0.25 6.61 2.42
C THR A 127 -1.76 6.48 2.60
N SER A 128 -2.23 6.22 3.82
CA SER A 128 -3.60 5.83 4.13
C SER A 128 -4.43 6.96 4.74
N GLY A 129 -5.75 6.92 4.53
CA GLY A 129 -6.69 7.87 5.11
C GLY A 129 -6.69 9.27 4.46
N SER A 130 -7.43 10.19 5.07
CA SER A 130 -7.75 11.52 4.52
C SER A 130 -7.07 12.68 5.25
N SER A 131 -6.08 12.42 6.12
CA SER A 131 -5.35 13.49 6.80
C SER A 131 -4.55 14.33 5.80
N LEU A 132 -4.18 15.57 6.17
CA LEU A 132 -3.43 16.47 5.31
C LEU A 132 -2.05 15.89 4.97
N GLU A 133 -1.44 15.22 5.93
CA GLU A 133 -0.17 14.52 5.81
C GLU A 133 -0.28 13.41 4.78
N SER A 134 -1.32 12.57 4.89
CA SER A 134 -1.49 11.47 3.94
C SER A 134 -1.80 11.96 2.53
N GLN A 135 -2.54 13.07 2.40
CA GLN A 135 -2.75 13.72 1.11
C GLN A 135 -1.44 14.27 0.53
N ALA A 136 -0.62 14.95 1.33
CA ALA A 136 0.67 15.49 0.92
C ALA A 136 1.67 14.38 0.53
N CYS A 137 1.71 13.27 1.26
CA CYS A 137 2.51 12.10 0.92
C CYS A 137 2.11 11.52 -0.44
N ARG A 138 0.80 11.35 -0.69
CA ARG A 138 0.31 10.87 -1.98
C ARG A 138 0.61 11.84 -3.13
N GLU A 139 0.47 13.14 -2.89
CA GLU A 139 0.85 14.17 -3.87
C GLU A 139 2.36 14.12 -4.19
N LEU A 140 3.21 13.97 -3.18
CA LEU A 140 4.66 13.80 -3.35
C LEU A 140 4.97 12.57 -4.21
N LEU A 141 4.30 11.44 -3.96
CA LEU A 141 4.45 10.23 -4.79
C LEU A 141 4.04 10.50 -6.24
N THR A 142 2.86 11.10 -6.46
CA THR A 142 2.35 11.45 -7.79
C THR A 142 3.32 12.34 -8.56
N ARG A 143 3.84 13.41 -7.92
CA ARG A 143 4.82 14.31 -8.54
C ARG A 143 6.15 13.61 -8.84
N THR A 144 6.61 12.73 -7.96
CA THR A 144 7.86 11.98 -8.16
C THR A 144 7.72 11.05 -9.37
N PHE A 145 6.59 10.35 -9.51
CA PHE A 145 6.31 9.57 -10.71
C PHE A 145 6.19 10.45 -11.96
N ALA A 146 5.49 11.58 -11.89
CA ALA A 146 5.32 12.49 -13.03
C ALA A 146 6.66 13.02 -13.57
N ASN A 147 7.67 13.17 -12.70
CA ASN A 147 9.03 13.56 -13.08
C ASN A 147 9.86 12.41 -13.70
N GLY A 148 9.29 11.20 -13.79
CA GLY A 148 9.95 10.01 -14.33
C GLY A 148 10.94 9.34 -13.38
N ASP A 149 10.98 9.73 -12.10
CA ASP A 149 11.88 9.15 -11.10
C ASP A 149 11.23 7.94 -10.42
N VAL A 150 11.12 6.85 -11.19
CA VAL A 150 10.35 5.66 -10.80
C VAL A 150 10.96 4.93 -9.60
N GLU A 151 12.29 4.79 -9.57
CA GLU A 151 12.98 4.13 -8.45
C GLU A 151 12.72 4.88 -7.13
N LYS A 152 12.86 6.21 -7.14
CA LYS A 152 12.58 7.03 -5.97
C LYS A 152 11.12 6.97 -5.57
N ALA A 153 10.19 7.04 -6.51
CA ALA A 153 8.76 6.98 -6.23
C ALA A 153 8.37 5.64 -5.57
N ILE A 154 8.91 4.51 -6.06
CA ILE A 154 8.70 3.20 -5.43
C ILE A 154 9.33 3.15 -4.04
N LYS A 155 10.57 3.63 -3.86
CA LYS A 155 11.21 3.69 -2.54
C LYS A 155 10.37 4.46 -1.52
N LEU A 156 9.88 5.64 -1.89
CA LEU A 156 9.03 6.46 -1.04
C LEU A 156 7.71 5.75 -0.73
N SER A 157 7.13 5.04 -1.70
CA SER A 157 5.90 4.27 -1.51
C SER A 157 6.07 3.18 -0.45
N LEU A 158 7.19 2.44 -0.48
CA LEU A 158 7.51 1.42 0.53
C LEU A 158 7.70 2.04 1.92
N ILE A 159 8.48 3.12 2.01
CA ILE A 159 8.72 3.81 3.28
C ILE A 159 7.41 4.32 3.90
N MET A 160 6.55 4.95 3.10
CA MET A 160 5.29 5.54 3.59
C MET A 160 4.18 4.50 3.81
N ALA A 161 4.31 3.30 3.24
CA ALA A 161 3.39 2.18 3.51
C ALA A 161 3.73 1.43 4.81
N HIS A 162 4.97 1.53 5.29
CA HIS A 162 5.40 0.86 6.52
C HIS A 162 4.93 1.64 7.77
N PRO A 163 4.29 1.00 8.77
CA PRO A 163 3.73 1.69 9.93
C PRO A 163 4.82 2.39 10.76
N GLU A 164 5.89 1.68 11.16
CA GLU A 164 6.95 2.31 11.98
C GLU A 164 7.71 3.42 11.23
N CYS A 165 7.85 3.31 9.91
CA CYS A 165 8.53 4.36 9.14
C CYS A 165 7.64 5.60 9.05
N SER A 166 6.34 5.39 8.88
CA SER A 166 5.33 6.44 8.90
C SER A 166 5.29 7.17 10.24
N ASP A 167 5.31 6.43 11.35
CA ASP A 167 5.33 7.03 12.68
C ASP A 167 6.62 7.82 12.93
N ARG A 168 7.79 7.28 12.54
CA ARG A 168 9.06 8.04 12.64
C ARG A 168 9.03 9.35 11.83
N ILE A 169 8.39 9.35 10.66
CA ILE A 169 8.22 10.57 9.86
C ILE A 169 7.32 11.55 10.60
N ARG A 170 6.17 11.10 11.14
CA ARG A 170 5.27 11.95 11.94
C ARG A 170 5.99 12.55 13.14
N ASP A 171 6.71 11.74 13.90
CA ASP A 171 7.48 12.16 15.07
C ASP A 171 8.53 13.21 14.70
N SER A 172 9.27 12.99 13.60
CA SER A 172 10.29 13.93 13.12
C SER A 172 9.73 15.29 12.69
N LEU A 173 8.43 15.33 12.36
CA LEU A 173 7.71 16.53 11.95
C LEU A 173 6.84 17.10 13.08
N GLY A 174 6.85 16.49 14.28
CA GLY A 174 6.02 16.91 15.41
C GLY A 174 4.51 16.72 15.18
N ILE A 175 4.13 15.79 14.30
CA ILE A 175 2.74 15.50 13.96
C ILE A 175 2.20 14.46 14.93
N GLN A 176 1.14 14.81 15.67
CA GLN A 176 0.48 13.86 16.55
C GLN A 176 -0.35 12.86 15.74
N ASN A 177 -0.10 11.58 15.92
CA ASN A 177 -0.98 10.54 15.39
C ASN A 177 -2.19 10.37 16.33
N HIS A 178 -3.37 10.75 15.85
CA HIS A 178 -4.62 10.57 16.61
C HIS A 178 -5.25 9.19 16.41
N LEU A 179 -4.66 8.33 15.57
CA LEU A 179 -5.13 6.97 15.39
C LEU A 179 -4.70 6.14 16.59
N ASN A 180 -5.66 5.87 17.47
CA ASN A 180 -5.50 4.93 18.57
C ASN A 180 -5.69 3.50 18.01
N THR A 181 -4.84 3.09 17.07
CA THR A 181 -4.85 1.70 16.57
C THR A 181 -4.18 0.83 17.62
N GLN A 182 -4.99 0.21 18.47
CA GLN A 182 -4.50 -0.91 19.26
C GLN A 182 -4.06 -1.99 18.27
N ASN A 183 -2.76 -2.33 18.29
CA ASN A 183 -2.23 -3.48 17.57
C ASN A 183 -2.61 -4.73 18.39
N PRO A 184 -3.60 -5.52 17.95
CA PRO A 184 -4.18 -6.55 18.79
C PRO A 184 -3.42 -7.88 18.75
N GLY A 185 -2.26 -7.98 18.06
CA GLY A 185 -1.74 -9.33 17.87
C GLY A 185 -0.34 -9.59 17.37
N LEU A 186 0.28 -8.71 16.59
CA LEU A 186 1.59 -9.01 16.03
C LEU A 186 2.65 -8.07 16.59
N GLU A 187 3.62 -8.62 17.31
CA GLU A 187 4.74 -7.85 17.83
C GLU A 187 5.55 -7.19 16.69
N ALA A 188 6.27 -6.11 17.03
CA ALA A 188 7.04 -5.31 16.07
C ALA A 188 8.00 -6.15 15.19
N ALA A 189 8.61 -7.20 15.75
CA ALA A 189 9.47 -8.11 14.99
C ALA A 189 8.71 -8.87 13.88
N GLY A 190 7.47 -9.30 14.17
CA GLY A 190 6.60 -9.94 13.19
C GLY A 190 6.16 -8.96 12.09
N ILE A 191 5.83 -7.71 12.45
CA ILE A 191 5.48 -6.64 11.50
C ILE A 191 6.64 -6.40 10.53
N LYS A 192 7.84 -6.14 11.05
CA LYS A 192 9.04 -5.95 10.22
C LYS A 192 9.28 -7.12 9.29
N LYS A 193 9.12 -8.36 9.79
CA LYS A 193 9.33 -9.57 9.00
C LYS A 193 8.38 -9.65 7.81
N TYR A 194 7.07 -9.49 8.01
CA TYR A 194 6.12 -9.64 6.91
C TYR A 194 6.18 -8.45 5.94
N TYR A 195 6.38 -7.23 6.41
CA TYR A 195 6.57 -6.07 5.54
C TYR A 195 7.84 -6.19 4.71
N LYS A 196 8.93 -6.70 5.28
CA LYS A 196 10.16 -6.97 4.54
C LYS A 196 9.93 -7.97 3.41
N ASN A 197 9.31 -9.11 3.71
CA ASN A 197 9.00 -10.11 2.70
C ASN A 197 8.05 -9.56 1.61
N GLY A 198 7.01 -8.85 2.02
CA GLY A 198 6.06 -8.26 1.09
C GLY A 198 6.68 -7.15 0.24
N PHE A 199 7.53 -6.29 0.78
CA PHE A 199 8.23 -5.27 0.00
C PHE A 199 9.17 -5.88 -1.04
N LEU A 200 9.90 -6.94 -0.70
CA LEU A 200 10.70 -7.68 -1.68
C LEU A 200 9.82 -8.29 -2.77
N GLY A 201 8.64 -8.82 -2.40
CA GLY A 201 7.64 -9.31 -3.35
C GLY A 201 7.10 -8.21 -4.29
N VAL A 202 6.82 -7.01 -3.76
CA VAL A 202 6.37 -5.84 -4.52
C VAL A 202 7.44 -5.43 -5.54
N LEU A 203 8.70 -5.35 -5.13
CA LEU A 203 9.83 -5.04 -6.01
C LEU A 203 9.98 -6.09 -7.12
N HIS A 204 9.84 -7.37 -6.78
CA HIS A 204 9.87 -8.45 -7.76
C HIS A 204 8.74 -8.32 -8.79
N GLU A 205 7.51 -8.05 -8.36
CA GLU A 205 6.37 -7.87 -9.26
C GLU A 205 6.54 -6.63 -10.17
N TYR A 206 7.08 -5.53 -9.67
CA TYR A 206 7.38 -4.37 -10.51
C TYR A 206 8.48 -4.62 -11.54
N ASN A 207 9.50 -5.38 -11.16
CA ASN A 207 10.56 -5.78 -12.08
C ASN A 207 10.04 -6.72 -13.17
N LYS A 208 9.24 -7.72 -12.79
CA LYS A 208 8.56 -8.64 -13.72
C LYS A 208 7.65 -7.91 -14.71
N ARG A 209 7.00 -6.81 -14.28
CA ARG A 209 6.17 -5.94 -15.14
C ARG A 209 6.98 -4.96 -15.99
N GLY A 210 8.30 -4.94 -15.85
CA GLY A 210 9.21 -4.03 -16.57
C GLY A 210 9.15 -2.58 -16.09
N VAL A 211 8.52 -2.30 -14.95
CA VAL A 211 8.48 -0.97 -14.34
C VAL A 211 9.83 -0.64 -13.69
N LEU A 212 10.49 -1.64 -13.12
CA LEU A 212 11.85 -1.54 -12.60
C LEU A 212 12.78 -2.40 -13.44
N ASP A 213 13.96 -1.88 -13.80
CA ASP A 213 15.05 -2.72 -14.28
C ASP A 213 15.70 -3.49 -13.11
N GLN A 214 16.58 -4.45 -13.44
CA GLN A 214 17.24 -5.29 -12.43
C GLN A 214 18.11 -4.47 -11.47
N ASN A 215 18.84 -3.47 -11.97
CA ASN A 215 19.72 -2.65 -11.13
C ASN A 215 18.92 -1.78 -10.16
N GLN A 216 17.80 -1.22 -10.61
CA GLN A 216 16.86 -0.48 -9.77
C GLN A 216 16.27 -1.38 -8.69
N ARG A 217 15.85 -2.60 -9.07
CA ARG A 217 15.37 -3.60 -8.12
C ARG A 217 16.41 -3.90 -7.05
N ASP A 218 17.65 -4.23 -7.43
CA ASP A 218 18.71 -4.59 -6.48
C ASP A 218 19.03 -3.45 -5.49
N ARG A 219 19.05 -2.20 -5.97
CA ARG A 219 19.23 -1.02 -5.09
C ARG A 219 18.07 -0.81 -4.13
N LEU A 220 16.84 -1.08 -4.58
CA LEU A 220 15.65 -1.00 -3.74
C LEU A 220 15.58 -2.14 -2.73
N GLU A 221 15.95 -3.37 -3.10
CA GLU A 221 16.04 -4.50 -2.18
C GLU A 221 17.05 -4.20 -1.07
N ASN A 222 18.24 -3.69 -1.42
CA ASN A 222 19.22 -3.23 -0.43
C ASN A 222 18.66 -2.10 0.47
N SER A 223 17.89 -1.17 -0.09
CA SER A 223 17.23 -0.12 0.70
C SER A 223 16.25 -0.73 1.71
N VAL A 224 15.40 -1.68 1.30
CA VAL A 224 14.46 -2.39 2.19
C VAL A 224 15.20 -3.03 3.37
N GLN A 225 16.34 -3.67 3.13
CA GLN A 225 17.16 -4.28 4.20
C GLN A 225 17.71 -3.25 5.20
N SER A 226 17.86 -1.98 4.79
CA SER A 226 18.46 -0.93 5.62
C SER A 226 17.46 -0.18 6.49
N PHE A 227 16.19 -0.10 6.08
CA PHE A 227 15.15 0.59 6.86
C PHE A 227 14.19 -0.37 7.58
N LEU A 228 14.26 -1.68 7.31
CA LEU A 228 13.52 -2.76 8.00
C LEU A 228 14.44 -3.83 8.61
#